data_AF-A0A496U7E1-F1
#
_entry.id   AF-A0A496U7E1-F1
#
_cell.length_a   1.000
_cell.length_b   1.000
_cell.length_c   1.000
_cell.angle_alpha   90.00
_cell.angle_beta   90.00
_cell.angle_gamma   90.00
#
_symmetry.space_group_name_H-M   'P 1'
#
loop_
_entity.id
_entity.type
_entity.pdbx_description
1 polymer ?
#
loop_
_entity_poly.entity_id
_entity_poly.type
_entity_poly.pdbx_seq_one_letter_code
_entity_poly.pdbx_strand_id
1 'polypeptide(L)'
;FTAVEPTVCPTLTEGKLKYDFGDASGLTPKYMMYSLGAGFVPPPIHAGGLRYHGMAPLVSHLVKLGLVNPISFKQNKILAAGKEFTRVEGILPAPESAHAIAAVMDSALEAKQKGEKRVILFNLSGHGFLDLAAYEND
;
A
#
# COMPACT_ATOMS: atom_id res chain seq x y z
N PHE A 1 -2.65 -12.46 6.98
CA PHE A 1 -1.72 -11.43 6.49
C PHE A 1 -2.51 -10.26 5.94
N THR A 2 -2.01 -9.03 6.07
CA THR A 2 -2.69 -7.82 5.56
C THR A 2 -1.78 -7.14 4.54
N ALA A 3 -2.32 -6.84 3.36
CA ALA A 3 -1.67 -6.00 2.36
C ALA A 3 -2.37 -4.65 2.33
N VAL A 4 -1.61 -3.57 2.16
CA VAL A 4 -2.16 -2.20 2.20
C VAL A 4 -1.77 -1.47 0.93
N GLU A 5 -2.73 -0.79 0.33
CA GLU A 5 -2.55 -0.03 -0.91
C GLU A 5 -3.30 1.31 -0.87
N PRO A 6 -3.08 2.25 -1.81
CA PRO A 6 -3.81 3.50 -1.83
C PRO A 6 -5.20 3.32 -2.45
N THR A 7 -6.19 4.06 -1.96
CA THR A 7 -7.55 4.08 -2.56
C THR A 7 -7.57 4.63 -3.99
N VAL A 8 -6.52 5.35 -4.42
CA VAL A 8 -6.43 5.91 -5.79
C VAL A 8 -5.75 4.96 -6.78
N CYS A 9 -5.05 3.93 -6.31
CA CYS A 9 -4.55 2.82 -7.12
C CYS A 9 -4.94 1.47 -6.47
N PRO A 10 -6.26 1.18 -6.36
CA PRO A 10 -6.79 0.06 -5.58
C PRO A 10 -6.67 -1.28 -6.33
N THR A 11 -5.44 -1.71 -6.58
CA THR A 11 -5.13 -2.88 -7.41
C THR A 11 -5.68 -4.19 -6.85
N LEU A 12 -5.51 -4.43 -5.56
CA LEU A 12 -5.98 -5.64 -4.89
C LEU A 12 -7.42 -5.54 -4.37
N THR A 13 -7.87 -4.35 -3.94
CA THR A 13 -9.22 -4.17 -3.38
C THR A 13 -10.30 -3.98 -4.44
N GLU A 14 -9.97 -3.40 -5.61
CA GLU A 14 -10.95 -3.11 -6.68
C GLU A 14 -10.52 -3.60 -8.07
N GLY A 15 -9.25 -3.95 -8.27
CA GLY A 15 -8.76 -4.49 -9.53
C GLY A 15 -9.35 -5.84 -9.89
N LYS A 16 -9.19 -6.23 -11.17
CA LYS A 16 -9.72 -7.51 -11.68
C LYS A 16 -8.58 -8.53 -11.81
N LEU A 17 -8.82 -9.75 -11.34
CA LEU A 17 -7.92 -10.87 -11.59
C LEU A 17 -8.06 -11.34 -13.05
N LYS A 18 -7.03 -11.09 -13.86
CA LYS A 18 -7.01 -11.41 -15.30
C LYS A 18 -5.58 -11.60 -15.81
N TYR A 19 -5.43 -12.12 -17.02
CA TYR A 19 -4.17 -12.00 -17.74
C TYR A 19 -3.97 -10.57 -18.24
N ASP A 20 -2.88 -9.93 -17.84
CA ASP A 20 -2.53 -8.56 -18.27
C ASP A 20 -1.02 -8.39 -18.43
N PHE A 21 -0.60 -7.35 -19.15
CA PHE A 21 0.82 -7.03 -19.32
C PHE A 21 1.44 -6.56 -18.00
N GLY A 22 2.67 -7.02 -17.73
CA GLY A 22 3.46 -6.62 -16.56
C GLY A 22 4.19 -5.27 -16.72
N ASP A 23 3.91 -4.54 -17.79
CA ASP A 23 4.46 -3.21 -18.03
C ASP A 23 3.49 -2.41 -18.91
N ALA A 24 3.53 -1.10 -18.78
CA ALA A 24 2.67 -0.20 -19.56
C ALA A 24 3.02 -0.18 -21.05
N SER A 25 4.23 -0.60 -21.44
CA SER A 25 4.68 -0.64 -22.84
C SER A 25 4.25 -1.92 -23.58
N GLY A 26 3.72 -2.93 -22.86
CA GLY A 26 3.27 -4.21 -23.42
C GLY A 26 4.40 -5.11 -23.92
N LEU A 27 5.63 -4.93 -23.42
CA LEU A 27 6.81 -5.70 -23.84
C LEU A 27 6.95 -7.04 -23.08
N THR A 28 6.39 -7.12 -21.88
CA THR A 28 6.39 -8.35 -21.08
C THR A 28 5.33 -9.34 -21.57
N PRO A 29 5.46 -10.63 -21.24
CA PRO A 29 4.35 -11.57 -21.33
C PRO A 29 3.18 -11.14 -20.46
N LYS A 30 2.00 -11.69 -20.73
CA LYS A 30 0.85 -11.51 -19.83
C LYS A 30 0.96 -12.44 -18.63
N TYR A 31 0.66 -11.90 -17.45
CA TYR A 31 0.61 -12.66 -16.20
C TYR A 31 -0.81 -12.68 -15.64
N MET A 32 -1.19 -13.79 -14.99
CA MET A 32 -2.43 -13.84 -14.21
C MET A 32 -2.24 -13.06 -12.91
N MET A 33 -2.81 -11.85 -12.86
CA MET A 33 -2.68 -10.95 -11.71
C MET A 33 -3.92 -10.08 -11.50
N TYR A 34 -4.11 -9.57 -10.29
CA TYR A 34 -4.98 -8.43 -10.08
C TYR A 34 -4.39 -7.22 -10.80
N SER A 35 -5.22 -6.53 -11.59
CA SER A 35 -4.79 -5.42 -12.42
C SER A 35 -5.90 -4.38 -12.60
N LEU A 36 -5.50 -3.11 -12.57
CA LEU A 36 -6.29 -1.94 -13.00
C LEU A 36 -6.24 -1.75 -14.53
N GLY A 37 -5.37 -2.48 -15.22
CA GLY A 37 -5.09 -2.34 -16.65
C GLY A 37 -3.70 -1.76 -16.89
N ALA A 38 -2.92 -2.34 -17.81
CA ALA A 38 -1.57 -1.84 -18.14
C ALA A 38 -1.52 -0.38 -18.64
N GLY A 39 -2.63 0.13 -19.18
CA GLY A 39 -2.77 1.54 -19.57
C GLY A 39 -3.31 2.45 -18.46
N PHE A 40 -3.43 1.98 -17.22
CA PHE A 40 -3.92 2.79 -16.11
C PHE A 40 -2.94 3.92 -15.78
N VAL A 41 -3.47 5.12 -15.61
CA VAL A 41 -2.71 6.31 -15.23
C VAL A 41 -3.22 6.82 -13.89
N PRO A 42 -2.40 6.82 -12.83
CA PRO A 42 -2.78 7.37 -11.53
C PRO A 42 -3.14 8.86 -11.62
N PRO A 43 -4.03 9.36 -10.74
CA PRO A 43 -4.30 10.79 -10.63
C PRO A 43 -3.03 11.61 -10.37
N PRO A 44 -2.86 12.80 -10.99
CA PRO A 44 -1.63 13.60 -10.87
C PRO A 44 -1.39 14.16 -9.45
N ILE A 45 -2.45 14.29 -8.65
CA ILE A 45 -2.40 14.76 -7.27
C ILE A 45 -1.94 13.69 -6.26
N HIS A 46 -1.67 12.46 -6.73
CA HIS A 46 -1.26 11.36 -5.86
C HIS A 46 0.25 11.38 -5.59
N ALA A 47 0.60 11.61 -4.33
CA ALA A 47 1.96 11.64 -3.79
C ALA A 47 2.29 10.43 -2.89
N GLY A 48 1.32 9.53 -2.64
CA GLY A 48 1.52 8.36 -1.76
C GLY A 48 2.33 7.21 -2.35
N GLY A 49 2.89 7.34 -3.55
CA GLY A 49 3.60 6.23 -4.20
C GLY A 49 2.67 5.09 -4.64
N LEU A 50 3.15 3.84 -4.68
CA LEU A 50 2.34 2.64 -5.00
C LEU A 50 1.45 2.80 -6.27
N ARG A 51 2.06 3.31 -7.34
CA ARG A 51 1.38 3.71 -8.59
C ARG A 51 1.21 2.60 -9.62
N TYR A 52 1.85 1.46 -9.39
CA TYR A 52 1.89 0.37 -10.35
C TYR A 52 0.50 -0.27 -10.51
N HIS A 53 0.12 -0.60 -11.74
CA HIS A 53 -1.25 -1.00 -12.09
C HIS A 53 -1.61 -2.44 -11.74
N GLY A 54 -0.61 -3.28 -11.51
CA GLY A 54 -0.75 -4.72 -11.32
C GLY A 54 -0.16 -5.18 -9.99
N MET A 55 -0.47 -6.42 -9.60
CA MET A 55 0.13 -7.04 -8.42
C MET A 55 0.87 -8.33 -8.79
N ALA A 56 1.91 -8.69 -8.05
CA ALA A 56 2.66 -9.91 -8.32
C ALA A 56 1.73 -11.13 -8.43
N PRO A 57 1.92 -12.06 -9.40
CA PRO A 57 1.03 -13.22 -9.58
C PRO A 57 0.88 -14.08 -8.34
N LEU A 58 1.97 -14.26 -7.57
CA LEU A 58 1.94 -15.00 -6.31
C LEU A 58 1.07 -14.30 -5.26
N VAL A 59 1.24 -12.98 -5.07
CA VAL A 59 0.42 -12.20 -4.14
C VAL A 59 -1.05 -12.21 -4.59
N SER A 60 -1.31 -12.06 -5.89
CA SER A 60 -2.64 -12.17 -6.47
C SER A 60 -3.29 -13.51 -6.18
N HIS A 61 -2.51 -14.60 -6.28
CA HIS A 61 -3.00 -15.93 -5.94
C HIS A 61 -3.31 -16.08 -4.45
N LEU A 62 -2.46 -15.56 -3.57
CA LEU A 62 -2.70 -15.59 -2.12
C LEU A 62 -3.95 -14.80 -1.71
N VAL A 63 -4.21 -13.66 -2.36
CA VAL A 63 -5.45 -12.89 -2.18
C VAL A 63 -6.67 -13.67 -2.69
N LYS A 64 -6.58 -14.28 -3.88
CA LYS A 64 -7.65 -15.15 -4.41
C LYS A 64 -8.01 -16.28 -3.45
N LEU A 65 -7.03 -16.86 -2.76
CA LEU A 65 -7.23 -17.93 -1.78
C LEU A 65 -7.70 -17.43 -0.40
N GLY A 66 -7.79 -16.12 -0.17
CA GLY A 66 -8.16 -15.54 1.12
C GLY A 66 -7.06 -15.61 2.19
N LEU A 67 -5.80 -15.86 1.80
CA LEU A 67 -4.66 -15.95 2.73
C LEU A 67 -4.07 -14.56 3.05
N VAL A 68 -4.23 -13.61 2.13
CA VAL A 68 -3.86 -12.21 2.27
C VAL A 68 -5.12 -11.35 2.11
N ASN A 69 -5.38 -10.49 3.09
CA ASN A 69 -6.51 -9.58 3.08
C ASN A 69 -6.03 -8.18 2.68
N PRO A 70 -6.36 -7.71 1.46
CA PRO A 70 -6.02 -6.36 1.05
C PRO A 70 -6.95 -5.34 1.69
N ILE A 71 -6.40 -4.21 2.09
CA ILE A 71 -7.14 -3.02 2.52
C ILE A 71 -6.55 -1.79 1.81
N SER A 72 -7.32 -0.72 1.72
CA SER A 72 -6.85 0.52 1.10
C SER A 72 -7.07 1.74 1.98
N PHE A 73 -6.16 2.71 1.86
CA PHE A 73 -6.24 3.98 2.58
C PHE A 73 -6.11 5.18 1.67
N LYS A 74 -6.73 6.29 2.10
CA LYS A 74 -6.54 7.60 1.48
C LYS A 74 -5.16 8.15 1.83
N GLN A 75 -4.60 8.95 0.93
CA GLN A 75 -3.28 9.57 1.09
C GLN A 75 -3.14 10.38 2.39
N ASN A 76 -4.13 11.19 2.74
CA ASN A 76 -4.09 12.00 3.97
C ASN A 76 -3.94 11.14 5.24
N LYS A 77 -4.55 9.95 5.27
CA LYS A 77 -4.42 9.02 6.40
C LYS A 77 -2.99 8.47 6.50
N ILE A 78 -2.40 8.04 5.38
CA ILE A 78 -1.07 7.44 5.40
C ILE A 78 0.01 8.50 5.68
N LEU A 79 -0.14 9.73 5.17
CA LEU A 79 0.81 10.80 5.45
C LEU A 79 0.75 11.26 6.90
N ALA A 80 -0.45 11.38 7.49
CA ALA A 80 -0.62 11.62 8.92
C ALA A 80 0.03 10.52 9.77
N ALA A 81 -0.14 9.25 9.41
CA ALA A 81 0.50 8.13 10.09
C ALA A 81 2.04 8.17 9.99
N GLY A 82 2.58 8.51 8.81
CA GLY A 82 4.03 8.67 8.62
C GLY A 82 4.61 9.82 9.43
N LYS A 83 3.92 10.97 9.52
CA LYS A 83 4.32 12.12 10.36
C LYS A 83 4.37 11.73 11.84
N GLU A 84 3.34 11.03 12.32
CA GLU A 84 3.28 10.56 13.70
C GLU A 84 4.37 9.53 14.01
N PHE A 85 4.60 8.57 13.11
CA PHE A 85 5.68 7.60 13.26
C PHE A 85 7.06 8.27 13.32
N THR A 86 7.29 9.29 12.49
CA THR A 86 8.53 10.08 12.54
C THR A 86 8.70 10.79 13.89
N ARG A 87 7.62 11.36 14.42
CA ARG A 87 7.62 12.07 15.71
C ARG A 87 7.95 11.16 16.89
N VAL A 88 7.45 9.92 16.86
CA VAL A 88 7.55 8.96 17.98
C VAL A 88 8.80 8.09 17.88
N GLU A 89 9.13 7.60 16.68
CA GLU A 89 10.21 6.63 16.44
C GLU A 89 11.47 7.27 15.85
N GLY A 90 11.41 8.54 15.41
CA GLY A 90 12.56 9.27 14.87
C GLY A 90 12.97 8.88 13.44
N ILE A 91 12.21 7.99 12.78
CA ILE A 91 12.47 7.55 11.39
C ILE A 91 11.42 8.15 10.48
N LEU A 92 11.84 8.89 9.46
CA LEU A 92 10.96 9.35 8.39
C LEU A 92 10.71 8.19 7.40
N PRO A 93 9.50 7.60 7.35
CA PRO A 93 9.21 6.50 6.44
C PRO A 93 8.99 7.02 5.02
N ALA A 94 9.21 6.16 4.01
CA ALA A 94 8.74 6.45 2.66
C ALA A 94 7.19 6.53 2.64
N PRO A 95 6.57 7.35 1.77
CA PRO A 95 5.11 7.39 1.63
C PRO A 95 4.49 6.01 1.37
N GLU A 96 5.18 5.14 0.63
CA GLU A 96 4.77 3.74 0.42
C GLU A 96 4.75 2.94 1.73
N SER A 97 5.78 3.07 2.56
CA SER A 97 5.84 2.41 3.88
C SER A 97 4.78 2.94 4.85
N ALA A 98 4.39 4.21 4.70
CA ALA A 98 3.39 4.84 5.55
C ALA A 98 1.99 4.18 5.43
N HIS A 99 1.72 3.47 4.33
CA HIS A 99 0.54 2.64 4.18
C HIS A 99 0.50 1.51 5.22
N ALA A 100 1.60 0.76 5.36
CA ALA A 100 1.70 -0.30 6.35
C ALA A 100 1.64 0.26 7.78
N ILE A 101 2.32 1.38 8.03
CA ILE A 101 2.29 2.07 9.34
C ILE A 101 0.85 2.42 9.74
N ALA A 102 0.06 2.99 8.82
CA ALA A 102 -1.34 3.32 9.09
C ALA A 102 -2.16 2.07 9.51
N ALA A 103 -1.95 0.93 8.84
CA ALA A 103 -2.63 -0.32 9.20
C ALA A 103 -2.16 -0.88 10.57
N VAL A 104 -0.87 -0.74 10.87
CA VAL A 104 -0.32 -1.14 12.17
C VAL A 104 -0.91 -0.31 13.29
N MET A 105 -1.02 1.01 13.11
CA MET A 105 -1.64 1.91 14.09
C MET A 105 -3.11 1.54 14.34
N ASP A 106 -3.89 1.29 13.29
CA ASP A 106 -5.28 0.81 13.42
C ASP A 106 -5.34 -0.50 14.20
N SER A 107 -4.48 -1.47 13.87
CA SER A 107 -4.47 -2.78 14.54
C SER A 107 -4.01 -2.70 16.01
N ALA A 108 -3.08 -1.79 16.33
CA ALA A 108 -2.65 -1.53 17.69
C ALA A 108 -3.75 -0.87 18.52
N LEU A 109 -4.50 0.09 17.94
CA LEU A 109 -5.64 0.72 18.59
C LEU A 109 -6.78 -0.28 18.84
N GLU A 110 -7.06 -1.14 17.87
CA GLU A 110 -8.03 -2.23 18.01
C GLU A 110 -7.64 -3.18 19.16
N ALA A 111 -6.37 -3.62 19.21
CA ALA A 111 -5.87 -4.47 20.29
C ALA A 111 -5.99 -3.79 21.66
N LYS A 112 -5.67 -2.49 21.74
CA LYS A 112 -5.86 -1.69 22.96
C LYS A 112 -7.31 -1.64 23.40
N GLN A 113 -8.26 -1.43 22.48
CA GLN A 113 -9.70 -1.41 22.79
C GLN A 113 -10.19 -2.76 23.32
N LYS A 114 -9.64 -3.87 22.81
CA LYS A 114 -9.96 -5.23 23.26
C LYS A 114 -9.20 -5.67 24.52
N GLY A 115 -8.24 -4.87 25.00
CA GLY A 115 -7.37 -5.24 26.12
C GLY A 115 -6.39 -6.37 25.78
N GLU A 116 -6.10 -6.59 24.50
CA GLU A 116 -5.27 -7.68 24.02
C GLU A 116 -3.81 -7.24 23.88
N LYS A 117 -2.87 -8.08 24.34
CA LYS A 117 -1.46 -7.95 23.96
C LYS A 117 -1.27 -8.59 22.59
N ARG A 118 -0.94 -7.78 21.59
CA ARG A 118 -0.74 -8.22 20.20
C ARG A 118 0.68 -7.89 19.74
N VAL A 119 1.36 -8.86 19.14
CA VAL A 119 2.62 -8.64 18.43
C VAL A 119 2.27 -8.38 16.96
N ILE A 120 2.71 -7.23 16.43
CA ILE A 120 2.46 -6.84 15.05
C ILE A 120 3.81 -6.70 14.36
N LEU A 121 4.06 -7.56 13.37
CA LEU A 121 5.20 -7.42 12.47
C LEU A 121 4.75 -6.71 11.20
N PHE A 122 5.47 -5.67 10.81
CA PHE A 122 5.26 -4.97 9.55
C PHE A 122 6.60 -4.73 8.85
N ASN A 123 6.53 -4.47 7.54
CA ASN A 123 7.70 -4.14 6.74
C ASN A 123 7.80 -2.63 6.56
N LEU A 124 8.83 -2.02 7.16
CA LEU A 124 9.27 -0.67 6.83
C LEU A 124 10.17 -0.76 5.58
N SER A 125 9.56 -0.65 4.40
CA SER A 125 10.22 -0.92 3.12
C SER A 125 11.26 0.13 2.71
N GLY A 126 11.21 1.34 3.26
CA GLY A 126 12.17 2.40 2.96
C GLY A 126 12.00 3.66 3.81
N HIS A 127 12.99 4.55 3.73
CA HIS A 127 12.96 5.88 4.36
C HIS A 127 12.46 6.95 3.38
N GLY A 128 11.93 8.06 3.89
CA GLY A 128 11.34 9.14 3.08
C GLY A 128 12.24 10.36 2.85
N PHE A 129 13.55 10.28 3.12
CA PHE A 129 14.45 11.45 2.98
C PHE A 129 14.47 12.10 1.59
N LEU A 130 14.15 11.34 0.54
CA LEU A 130 14.07 11.85 -0.83
C LEU A 130 12.62 12.15 -1.27
N ASP A 131 11.65 11.90 -0.40
CA ASP A 131 10.21 12.04 -0.66
C ASP A 131 9.58 13.12 0.23
N LEU A 132 10.39 14.04 0.75
CA LEU A 132 9.94 15.14 1.64
C LEU A 132 8.80 15.95 1.04
N ALA A 133 8.84 16.21 -0.28
CA ALA A 133 7.79 16.92 -0.99
C ALA A 133 6.41 16.26 -0.88
N ALA A 134 6.34 14.93 -0.71
CA ALA A 134 5.08 14.24 -0.48
C ALA A 134 4.47 14.56 0.89
N TYR A 135 5.30 14.84 1.91
CA TYR A 135 4.87 15.19 3.26
C TYR A 135 4.55 16.68 3.43
N GLU A 136 5.10 17.55 2.58
CA GLU A 136 4.86 19.00 2.57
C GLU A 136 3.55 19.40 1.88
N ASN A 137 3.14 18.68 0.84
CA ASN A 137 1.98 19.01 -0.01
C ASN A 137 0.68 18.30 0.43
N ASP A 138 0.51 18.09 1.74
CA ASP A 138 -0.58 17.33 2.36
C ASP A 138 -1.74 18.23 2.83
#